data_AF-C1ML35-F1
#
_entry.id   AF-C1ML35-F1
#
_cell.length_a   1.000
_cell.length_b   1.000
_cell.length_c   1.000
_cell.angle_alpha   90.00
_cell.angle_beta   90.00
_cell.angle_gamma   90.00
#
_symmetry.space_group_name_H-M   'P 1'
#
loop_
_entity.id
_entity.type
_entity.pdbx_description
1 polymer ?
#
loop_
_entity_poly.entity_id
_entity_poly.type
_entity_poly.pdbx_seq_one_letter_code
_entity_poly.pdbx_strand_id
1 'polypeptide(L)'
;MTQDILTHVTPGDVFDPAVVEFILDLADDFVDSVTSFSCKLALLRNSKVLLVKDVIAHLEQTWKIDFFGVGSGQGMVCGHLQ
;
A
#
# COMPACT_ATOMS: atom_id res chain seq x y z
N MET A 1 15.12 -6.65 -8.90
CA MET A 1 14.02 -5.92 -8.23
C MET A 1 12.72 -6.73 -8.27
N THR A 2 12.33 -7.35 -9.39
CA THR A 2 11.09 -8.16 -9.47
C THR A 2 11.20 -9.55 -8.84
N GLN A 3 12.34 -10.22 -8.98
CA GLN A 3 12.53 -11.58 -8.44
C GLN A 3 12.54 -11.63 -6.91
N ASP A 4 13.00 -10.58 -6.25
CA ASP A 4 13.05 -10.53 -4.78
C ASP A 4 11.64 -10.58 -4.16
N ILE A 5 10.66 -9.88 -4.73
CA ILE A 5 9.28 -9.87 -4.24
C ILE A 5 8.63 -11.25 -4.42
N LEU A 6 8.77 -11.84 -5.61
CA LEU A 6 8.23 -13.18 -5.90
C LEU A 6 8.84 -14.24 -4.99
N THR A 7 10.15 -14.16 -4.73
CA THR A 7 10.85 -15.10 -3.84
C THR A 7 10.32 -15.05 -2.40
N HIS A 8 9.89 -13.87 -1.94
CA HIS A 8 9.34 -13.71 -0.59
C HIS A 8 7.87 -14.11 -0.45
N VAL A 9 7.07 -13.92 -1.50
CA VAL A 9 5.62 -14.21 -1.47
C VAL A 9 5.34 -15.68 -1.79
N THR A 10 6.04 -16.24 -2.78
CA THR A 10 5.85 -17.62 -3.27
C THR A 10 7.20 -18.28 -3.57
N PRO A 11 7.90 -18.77 -2.52
CA PRO A 11 9.21 -19.38 -2.69
C PRO A 11 9.12 -20.67 -3.52
N GLY A 12 9.75 -20.68 -4.70
CA GLY A 12 9.87 -21.86 -5.56
C GLY A 12 8.91 -21.91 -6.75
N ASP A 13 7.96 -20.98 -6.85
CA ASP A 13 7.05 -20.90 -7.99
C ASP A 13 7.68 -20.11 -9.15
N VAL A 14 7.55 -20.65 -10.38
CA VAL A 14 7.95 -19.96 -11.60
C VAL A 14 6.71 -19.38 -12.26
N PHE A 15 6.66 -18.06 -12.33
CA PHE A 15 5.59 -17.35 -13.04
C PHE A 15 5.97 -17.12 -14.50
N ASP A 16 4.97 -17.20 -15.38
CA ASP A 16 5.14 -16.81 -16.77
C ASP A 16 5.58 -15.33 -16.85
N PRO A 17 6.62 -14.98 -17.64
CA PRO A 17 7.06 -13.61 -17.80
C PRO A 17 5.93 -12.62 -18.12
N ALA A 18 4.96 -13.00 -18.95
CA ALA A 18 3.85 -12.14 -19.33
C ALA A 18 2.90 -11.85 -18.15
N VAL A 19 2.75 -12.79 -17.21
CA VAL A 19 1.97 -12.58 -15.99
C VAL A 19 2.68 -11.63 -15.05
N VAL A 20 4.01 -11.73 -14.95
CA VAL A 20 4.81 -10.82 -14.12
C VAL A 20 4.74 -9.39 -14.65
N GLU A 21 4.86 -9.20 -15.96
CA GLU A 21 4.71 -7.88 -16.60
C GLU A 21 3.33 -7.27 -16.32
N PHE A 22 2.26 -8.06 -16.46
CA PHE A 22 0.90 -7.61 -16.15
C PHE A 22 0.73 -7.20 -14.69
N ILE A 23 1.29 -7.94 -13.74
CA ILE A 23 1.23 -7.61 -12.30
C ILE A 23 2.02 -6.33 -12.01
N LEU A 24 3.14 -6.10 -12.70
CA LEU A 24 3.92 -4.87 -12.57
C LEU A 24 3.13 -3.66 -13.07
N ASP A 25 2.49 -3.77 -14.24
CA ASP A 25 1.64 -2.71 -14.78
C ASP A 25 0.50 -2.38 -13.79
N LEU A 26 -0.12 -3.41 -13.22
CA LEU A 26 -1.16 -3.24 -12.20
C LEU A 26 -0.62 -2.57 -10.92
N ALA A 27 0.62 -2.88 -10.53
CA ALA A 27 1.25 -2.28 -9.35
C ALA A 27 1.55 -0.79 -9.57
N ASP A 28 1.99 -0.41 -10.77
CA ASP A 28 2.20 1.00 -11.13
C ASP A 28 0.85 1.76 -11.15
N ASP A 29 -0.18 1.18 -11.76
CA ASP A 29 -1.54 1.75 -11.74
C ASP A 29 -2.11 1.89 -10.31
N PHE A 30 -1.81 0.95 -9.44
CA PHE A 30 -2.19 1.01 -8.02
C PHE A 30 -1.53 2.21 -7.33
N VAL A 31 -0.23 2.42 -7.51
CA VAL A 31 0.51 3.54 -6.89
C VAL A 31 -0.04 4.88 -7.37
N ASP A 32 -0.32 5.02 -8.66
CA ASP A 32 -0.88 6.24 -9.24
C ASP A 32 -2.29 6.53 -8.72
N SER A 33 -3.14 5.50 -8.67
CA SER A 33 -4.51 5.60 -8.15
C SER A 33 -4.50 6.05 -6.68
N VAL A 34 -3.69 5.39 -5.85
CA VAL A 34 -3.57 5.70 -4.42
C VAL A 34 -3.03 7.11 -4.22
N THR A 35 -1.93 7.46 -4.89
CA THR A 35 -1.30 8.77 -4.73
C THR A 35 -2.23 9.90 -5.19
N SER A 36 -2.94 9.72 -6.31
CA SER A 36 -3.89 10.71 -6.83
C SER A 36 -5.02 10.97 -5.85
N PHE A 37 -5.63 9.92 -5.28
CA PHE A 37 -6.70 10.08 -4.31
C PHE A 37 -6.21 10.69 -3.00
N SER A 38 -5.07 10.25 -2.49
CA SER A 38 -4.49 10.78 -1.25
C SER A 38 -4.08 12.25 -1.40
N CYS A 39 -3.60 12.66 -2.58
CA CYS A 39 -3.38 14.08 -2.89
C CYS A 39 -4.70 14.88 -2.88
N LYS A 40 -5.79 14.32 -3.43
CA LYS A 40 -7.11 14.96 -3.36
C LYS A 40 -7.59 15.10 -1.91
N LEU A 41 -7.39 14.10 -1.06
CA LEU A 41 -7.70 14.19 0.38
C LEU A 41 -6.87 15.27 1.09
N ALA A 42 -5.58 15.38 0.76
CA ALA A 42 -4.71 16.44 1.29
C ALA A 42 -5.23 17.84 0.88
N LEU A 43 -5.68 18.00 -0.36
CA LEU A 43 -6.29 19.25 -0.84
C LEU A 43 -7.63 19.55 -0.14
N LEU A 44 -8.46 18.54 0.14
CA LEU A 44 -9.75 18.72 0.83
C LEU A 44 -9.58 19.21 2.28
N ARG A 45 -8.50 18.85 2.96
CA ARG A 45 -8.15 19.46 4.27
C ARG A 45 -7.48 20.83 4.15
N ASN A 46 -7.43 21.41 2.96
CA ASN A 46 -6.78 22.67 2.63
C ASN A 46 -5.26 22.65 2.89
N SER A 47 -4.60 21.51 2.66
CA SER A 47 -3.17 21.31 2.88
C SER A 47 -2.45 21.03 1.57
N LYS A 48 -1.22 21.55 1.45
CA LYS A 48 -0.34 21.28 0.29
C LYS A 48 0.67 20.15 0.55
N VAL A 49 0.63 19.57 1.75
CA VAL A 49 1.52 18.49 2.18
C VAL A 49 0.71 17.21 2.21
N LEU A 50 1.17 16.15 1.56
CA LEU A 50 0.58 14.82 1.66
C LEU A 50 1.00 14.18 3.00
N LEU A 51 0.04 13.66 3.77
CA LEU A 51 0.32 12.99 5.04
C LEU A 51 -0.04 11.51 4.95
N VAL A 52 0.59 10.68 5.77
CA VAL A 52 0.39 9.23 5.76
C VAL A 52 -1.08 8.83 6.01
N LYS A 53 -1.80 9.62 6.82
CA LYS A 53 -3.24 9.43 7.05
C LYS A 53 -4.09 9.56 5.78
N ASP A 54 -3.66 10.33 4.78
CA ASP A 54 -4.37 10.47 3.50
C ASP A 54 -4.21 9.23 2.63
N VAL A 55 -3.05 8.57 2.74
CA VAL A 55 -2.78 7.28 2.09
C VAL A 55 -3.58 6.18 2.75
N ILE A 56 -3.51 6.09 4.08
CA ILE A 56 -4.25 5.08 4.85
C ILE A 56 -5.75 5.19 4.65
N ALA A 57 -6.30 6.40 4.68
CA ALA A 57 -7.73 6.61 4.45
C ALA A 57 -8.19 6.04 3.10
N HIS A 58 -7.38 6.15 2.05
CA HIS A 58 -7.72 5.58 0.75
C HIS A 58 -7.60 4.05 0.72
N LEU A 59 -6.55 3.52 1.34
CA LEU A 59 -6.32 2.07 1.42
C LEU A 59 -7.42 1.35 2.20
N GLU A 60 -7.86 1.88 3.34
CA GLU A 60 -8.90 1.28 4.17
C GLU A 60 -10.30 1.40 3.52
N GLN A 61 -10.59 2.54 2.90
CA GLN A 61 -11.92 2.79 2.35
C GLN A 61 -12.15 2.11 1.00
N THR A 62 -11.16 2.17 0.11
CA THR A 62 -11.28 1.69 -1.28
C THR A 62 -10.71 0.29 -1.46
N TRP A 63 -9.54 0.00 -0.88
CA TRP A 63 -8.83 -1.26 -1.11
C TRP A 63 -9.04 -2.31 -0.03
N LYS A 64 -9.70 -1.95 1.09
CA LYS A 64 -9.92 -2.83 2.25
C LYS A 64 -8.61 -3.42 2.79
N ILE A 65 -7.53 -2.65 2.69
CA ILE A 65 -6.23 -3.00 3.26
C ILE A 65 -6.14 -2.33 4.62
N ASP A 66 -6.18 -3.13 5.68
CA ASP A 66 -6.06 -2.64 7.05
C ASP A 66 -4.60 -2.37 7.41
N PHE A 67 -4.27 -1.10 7.70
CA PHE A 67 -2.93 -0.72 8.11
C PHE A 67 -2.82 -0.67 9.64
N PHE A 68 -2.54 -1.83 10.24
CA PHE A 68 -2.27 -1.94 11.67
C PHE A 68 -0.95 -1.26 12.02
N GLY A 69 -1.01 0.00 12.48
CA GLY A 69 0.12 0.66 13.14
C GLY A 69 0.40 2.12 12.75
N VAL A 70 -0.27 2.68 11.74
CA VAL A 70 0.01 4.06 11.28
C VAL A 70 -1.24 4.93 11.17
N GLY A 71 -2.44 4.34 11.15
CA GLY A 71 -3.72 5.03 11.16
C GLY A 71 -4.32 5.04 12.56
N SER A 72 -4.46 6.23 13.15
CA SER A 72 -5.17 6.52 14.41
C SER A 72 -4.55 5.98 15.72
N GLY A 73 -3.69 6.80 16.33
CA GLY A 73 -3.86 7.17 17.74
C GLY A 73 -3.73 6.11 18.85
N GLN A 74 -3.18 4.92 18.61
CA GLN A 74 -2.66 4.09 19.70
C GLN A 74 -1.27 3.57 19.37
N GLY A 75 -0.36 3.82 20.32
CA GLY A 75 1.01 3.36 20.26
C GLY A 75 1.10 1.84 20.16
N MET A 76 2.23 1.42 19.62
CA MET A 76 2.97 0.21 19.98
C MET A 76 2.21 -0.78 20.88
N VAL A 77 1.89 -1.95 20.34
CA VAL A 77 2.13 -3.18 21.08
C VAL A 77 3.27 -3.94 20.39
N CYS A 78 4.47 -3.37 20.48
CA CYS A 78 5.65 -4.22 20.58
C CYS A 78 5.63 -4.76 22.02
N GLY A 79 5.16 -6.00 22.21
CA GLY A 79 5.20 -6.66 23.50
C GLY A 79 4.28 -7.88 23.63
N HIS A 80 4.92 -9.05 23.52
CA HIS A 80 4.47 -10.37 23.97
C HIS A 80 3.42 -11.13 23.14
N LEU A 81 3.90 -12.19 22.48
CA LEU A 81 3.27 -13.50 22.65
C LEU A 81 3.08 -13.73 24.15
N GLN A 82 1.84 -13.76 24.63
CA GLN A 82 1.41 -14.69 25.66
C GLN A 82 0.05 -15.23 25.29
#